data_AF-A0A976PZ73-F1
#
_entry.id   AF-A0A976PZ73-F1
#
_cell.length_a   1.000
_cell.length_b   1.000
_cell.length_c   1.000
_cell.angle_alpha   90.00
_cell.angle_beta   90.00
_cell.angle_gamma   90.00
#
_symmetry.space_group_name_H-M   'P 1'
#
loop_
_entity.id
_entity.type
_entity.pdbx_description
1 polymer ?
#
loop_
_entity_poly.entity_id
_entity_poly.type
_entity_poly.pdbx_seq_one_letter_code
_entity_poly.pdbx_strand_id
1 'polypeptide(L)'
;MLKKLFLYLLFALQGLSINLSNAQPMYQAAAHSQHDSEHATQDDMKATTYQPTSVLDIRKMSVLDDIIDELSKNRVVFVGEAHDQYSHHLVQLDIIKALYAREPNISIGMEMFQQPFQKYLDAFIGGELDERGMLIGTEYFDRWSFDYRLYRPILEFAHEQKIPVIALNIEKEITSKVG
;
A
#
# COMPACT_ATOMS: atom_id res chain seq x y z
N MET A 1 16.47 3.51 -13.24
CA MET A 1 16.17 4.45 -12.13
C MET A 1 14.95 3.90 -11.41
N LEU A 2 15.04 3.62 -10.10
CA LEU A 2 13.98 2.95 -9.34
C LEU A 2 12.88 3.96 -8.98
N LYS A 3 11.65 3.81 -9.51
CA LYS A 3 10.51 4.68 -9.19
C LYS A 3 10.15 4.57 -7.69
N LYS A 4 9.65 5.66 -7.09
CA LYS A 4 8.99 5.59 -5.77
C LYS A 4 7.59 5.02 -5.98
N LEU A 5 7.25 3.98 -5.23
CA LEU A 5 6.00 3.23 -5.36
C LEU A 5 5.13 3.55 -4.16
N PHE A 6 4.03 4.27 -4.35
CA PHE A 6 3.03 4.44 -3.30
C PHE A 6 2.13 3.23 -3.30
N LEU A 7 1.86 2.68 -2.13
CA LEU A 7 1.12 1.43 -2.00
C LEU A 7 -0.17 1.72 -1.22
N TYR A 8 -1.29 1.53 -1.90
CA TYR A 8 -2.61 1.44 -1.29
C TYR A 8 -2.64 0.15 -0.47
N LEU A 9 -2.88 0.24 0.83
CA LEU A 9 -3.11 -0.97 1.62
C LEU A 9 -4.06 -0.67 2.79
N LEU A 10 -5.20 -1.36 2.70
CA LEU A 10 -6.25 -1.63 3.67
C LEU A 10 -5.94 -1.33 5.16
N PHE A 11 -6.87 -0.63 5.82
CA PHE A 11 -7.25 -0.89 7.21
C PHE A 11 -8.72 -1.33 7.22
N ALA A 12 -8.98 -2.63 7.04
CA ALA A 12 -10.27 -3.22 7.39
C ALA A 12 -10.19 -3.71 8.84
N LEU A 13 -10.20 -2.78 9.80
CA LEU A 13 -10.54 -3.13 11.17
C LEU A 13 -12.04 -2.86 11.38
N GLN A 14 -12.87 -3.76 10.86
CA GLN A 14 -14.13 -4.05 11.52
C GLN A 14 -13.96 -5.36 12.28
N GLY A 15 -13.84 -5.27 13.62
CA GLY A 15 -14.19 -6.40 14.49
C GLY A 15 -13.11 -7.06 15.36
N LEU A 16 -11.93 -6.45 15.59
CA LEU A 16 -10.99 -6.97 16.59
C LEU A 16 -10.84 -6.01 17.78
N SER A 17 -11.68 -6.22 18.80
CA SER A 17 -11.43 -5.71 20.15
C SER A 17 -10.22 -6.46 20.74
N ILE A 18 -9.01 -5.96 20.49
CA ILE A 18 -7.83 -6.45 21.21
C ILE A 18 -7.85 -5.82 22.60
N ASN A 19 -8.32 -6.59 23.57
CA ASN A 19 -8.15 -6.31 24.99
C ASN A 19 -6.64 -6.39 25.31
N LEU A 20 -5.96 -5.25 25.38
CA LEU A 20 -4.57 -5.13 25.85
C LEU A 20 -4.52 -5.22 27.38
N SER A 21 -4.94 -6.35 27.92
CA SER A 21 -4.77 -6.70 29.33
C SER A 21 -4.36 -8.16 29.37
N ASN A 22 -3.04 -8.37 29.43
CA ASN A 22 -2.29 -9.62 29.68
C ASN A 22 -1.20 -9.88 28.62
N ALA A 23 -0.25 -8.95 28.51
CA ALA A 23 1.09 -9.29 28.05
C ALA A 23 1.98 -9.43 29.29
N GLN A 24 2.20 -10.68 29.72
CA GLN A 24 3.32 -11.07 30.58
C GLN A 24 4.31 -11.88 29.71
N PRO A 25 5.62 -11.63 29.78
CA PRO A 25 6.60 -12.36 29.00
C PRO A 25 6.88 -13.71 29.66
N MET A 26 6.48 -14.80 29.01
CA MET A 26 6.86 -16.16 29.38
C MET A 26 8.28 -16.45 28.89
N TYR A 27 9.29 -16.16 29.72
CA TYR A 27 10.60 -16.78 29.63
C TYR A 27 10.61 -17.97 30.59
N GLN A 28 10.63 -19.20 30.08
CA GLN A 28 11.01 -20.36 30.89
C GLN A 28 11.88 -21.30 30.06
N ALA A 29 13.13 -21.43 30.50
CA ALA A 29 14.09 -22.40 30.03
C ALA A 29 13.63 -23.83 30.36
N ALA A 30 13.91 -24.77 29.46
CA ALA A 30 13.98 -26.19 29.77
C ALA A 30 15.21 -26.79 29.05
N ALA A 31 16.07 -27.43 29.85
CA ALA A 31 17.30 -28.09 29.43
C ALA A 31 17.08 -29.61 29.30
N HIS A 32 18.00 -30.25 28.55
CA HIS A 32 18.23 -31.69 28.30
C HIS A 32 17.27 -32.35 27.27
N SER A 33 17.73 -33.08 26.25
CA SER A 33 18.85 -34.03 26.19
C SER A 33 19.60 -34.05 24.84
N GLN A 34 20.81 -34.61 24.89
CA GLN A 34 21.80 -34.81 23.83
C GLN A 34 21.37 -35.88 22.81
N HIS A 35 21.67 -35.71 21.51
CA HIS A 35 22.75 -36.40 20.76
C HIS A 35 22.49 -36.27 19.25
N ASP A 36 23.44 -35.66 18.53
CA ASP A 36 23.99 -36.09 17.23
C ASP A 36 24.43 -34.90 16.37
N SER A 37 25.71 -34.97 16.03
CA SER A 37 26.52 -33.97 15.35
C SER A 37 26.32 -33.99 13.85
N GLU A 38 25.92 -32.87 13.26
CA GLU A 38 26.34 -32.49 11.92
C GLU A 38 26.87 -31.05 11.92
N HIS A 39 28.12 -30.95 11.52
CA HIS A 39 28.93 -29.74 11.49
C HIS A 39 28.53 -28.93 10.25
N ALA A 40 27.53 -28.05 10.39
CA ALA A 40 27.28 -26.99 9.43
C ALA A 40 27.99 -25.71 9.91
N THR A 41 28.87 -25.21 9.05
CA THR A 41 29.75 -24.06 9.25
C THR A 41 29.00 -22.77 9.60
N GLN A 42 29.53 -21.99 10.55
CA GLN A 42 29.00 -20.73 11.09
C GLN A 42 28.96 -19.54 10.11
N ASP A 43 29.06 -19.75 8.79
CA ASP A 43 29.30 -18.67 7.82
C ASP A 43 28.06 -18.21 7.01
N ASP A 44 26.90 -18.85 7.18
CA ASP A 44 25.74 -18.60 6.29
C ASP A 44 24.57 -17.79 6.90
N MET A 45 24.67 -17.32 8.15
CA MET A 45 23.67 -16.41 8.72
C MET A 45 24.14 -14.96 8.64
N LYS A 46 24.08 -14.37 7.45
CA LYS A 46 24.05 -12.90 7.32
C LYS A 46 22.78 -12.41 8.00
N ALA A 47 22.92 -12.01 9.26
CA ALA A 47 21.90 -11.33 10.03
C ALA A 47 21.42 -10.12 9.23
N THR A 48 20.21 -10.20 8.70
CA THR A 48 19.46 -9.03 8.23
C THR A 48 19.35 -8.08 9.41
N THR A 49 20.16 -7.02 9.40
CA THR A 49 20.16 -6.01 10.45
C THR A 49 18.78 -5.36 10.47
N TYR A 50 17.99 -5.70 11.50
CA TYR A 50 16.69 -5.09 11.75
C TYR A 50 16.87 -3.57 11.85
N GLN A 51 16.26 -2.84 10.92
CA GLN A 51 16.19 -1.39 10.99
C GLN A 51 15.02 -1.02 11.91
N PRO A 52 15.24 -0.27 13.00
CA PRO A 52 14.16 0.12 13.89
C PRO A 52 13.13 0.96 13.14
N THR A 53 11.85 0.62 13.31
CA THR A 53 10.72 1.38 12.77
C THR A 53 10.79 2.81 13.28
N SER A 54 10.94 3.77 12.35
CA SER A 54 10.84 5.19 12.68
C SER A 54 9.39 5.56 12.88
N VAL A 55 9.05 6.07 14.07
CA VAL A 55 7.69 6.50 14.42
C VAL A 55 7.62 8.02 14.31
N LEU A 56 6.72 8.52 13.46
CA LEU A 56 6.42 9.94 13.34
C LEU A 56 5.21 10.30 14.21
N ASP A 57 5.38 11.23 15.16
CA ASP A 57 4.26 11.73 15.98
C ASP A 57 3.56 12.88 15.25
N ILE A 58 2.49 12.54 14.53
CA ILE A 58 1.72 13.48 13.69
C ILE A 58 1.14 14.64 14.52
N ARG A 59 0.91 14.44 15.84
CA ARG A 59 0.38 15.50 16.72
C ARG A 59 1.37 16.64 16.96
N LYS A 60 2.65 16.44 16.64
CA LYS A 60 3.70 17.47 16.73
C LYS A 60 3.89 18.24 15.44
N MET A 61 3.21 17.85 14.36
CA MET A 61 3.32 18.48 13.04
C MET A 61 2.09 19.36 12.83
N SER A 62 2.33 20.64 12.53
CA SER A 62 1.27 21.65 12.53
C SER A 62 0.63 21.86 11.16
N VAL A 63 1.29 21.44 10.09
CA VAL A 63 0.85 21.63 8.70
C VAL A 63 1.17 20.38 7.87
N LEU A 64 0.30 20.06 6.91
CA LEU A 64 0.50 18.93 5.98
C LEU A 64 1.89 18.95 5.34
N ASP A 65 2.38 20.14 4.97
CA ASP A 65 3.69 20.31 4.32
C ASP A 65 4.87 19.73 5.11
N ASP A 66 4.88 19.86 6.44
CA ASP A 66 5.94 19.30 7.28
C ASP A 66 5.98 17.76 7.18
N ILE A 67 4.79 17.14 7.11
CA ILE A 67 4.64 15.69 6.95
C ILE A 67 5.13 15.27 5.56
N ILE A 68 4.79 16.03 4.52
CA ILE A 68 5.16 15.69 3.15
C ILE A 68 6.68 15.67 2.96
N ASP A 69 7.42 16.60 3.58
CA ASP A 69 8.88 16.62 3.50
C ASP A 69 9.50 15.33 4.07
N GLU A 70 8.99 14.83 5.19
CA GLU A 70 9.42 13.53 5.74
C GLU A 70 8.98 12.35 4.86
N LEU A 71 7.72 12.35 4.40
CA LEU A 71 7.21 11.31 3.51
C LEU A 71 8.02 11.23 2.21
N SER A 72 8.48 12.37 1.69
CA SER A 72 9.26 12.44 0.45
C SER A 72 10.60 11.69 0.55
N LYS A 73 11.15 11.48 1.76
CA LYS A 73 12.40 10.73 1.96
C LYS A 73 12.19 9.22 1.83
N ASN A 74 10.95 8.74 1.89
CA ASN A 74 10.62 7.33 1.86
C ASN A 74 10.43 6.83 0.43
N ARG A 75 10.76 5.55 0.20
CA ARG A 75 10.55 4.89 -1.11
C ARG A 75 9.09 4.48 -1.33
N VAL A 76 8.39 4.18 -0.25
CA VAL A 76 7.00 3.70 -0.22
C VAL A 76 6.31 4.44 0.92
N VAL A 77 5.11 4.92 0.64
CA VAL A 77 4.21 5.49 1.65
C VAL A 77 2.86 4.82 1.47
N PHE A 78 2.25 4.49 2.61
CA PHE A 78 0.93 3.92 2.72
C PHE A 78 -0.02 4.97 3.27
N VAL A 79 -1.19 5.12 2.65
CA VAL A 79 -2.24 6.03 3.12
C VAL A 79 -3.53 5.23 3.25
N GLY A 80 -3.90 4.91 4.49
CA GLY A 80 -5.13 4.19 4.80
C GLY A 80 -6.38 5.05 4.58
N GLU A 81 -7.50 4.39 4.36
CA GLU A 81 -8.79 5.00 4.04
C GLU A 81 -9.94 4.08 4.48
N ALA A 82 -11.16 4.61 4.45
CA ALA A 82 -12.38 3.84 4.60
C ALA A 82 -13.17 3.99 3.30
N HIS A 83 -13.52 2.86 2.67
CA HIS A 83 -13.85 2.82 1.23
C HIS A 83 -15.09 3.60 0.82
N ASP A 84 -15.89 4.05 1.78
CA ASP A 84 -17.10 4.85 1.59
C ASP A 84 -16.94 6.31 2.06
N GLN A 85 -15.76 6.70 2.54
CA GLN A 85 -15.48 8.04 3.08
C GLN A 85 -14.76 8.91 2.06
N TYR A 86 -15.53 9.72 1.33
CA TYR A 86 -14.98 10.62 0.31
C TYR A 86 -13.89 11.57 0.83
N SER A 87 -14.00 12.03 2.08
CA SER A 87 -12.99 12.88 2.71
C SER A 87 -11.62 12.20 2.85
N HIS A 88 -11.57 10.89 3.05
CA HIS A 88 -10.32 10.14 3.11
C HIS A 88 -9.62 10.13 1.74
N HIS A 89 -10.38 9.96 0.65
CA HIS A 89 -9.84 10.01 -0.71
C HIS A 89 -9.36 11.41 -1.11
N LEU A 90 -10.01 12.47 -0.62
CA LEU A 90 -9.51 13.83 -0.81
C LEU A 90 -8.18 14.07 -0.10
N VAL A 91 -8.02 13.58 1.13
CA VAL A 91 -6.73 13.65 1.85
C VAL A 91 -5.65 12.86 1.10
N GLN A 92 -5.97 11.68 0.55
CA GLN A 92 -5.05 10.94 -0.31
C GLN A 92 -4.64 11.75 -1.54
N LEU A 93 -5.58 12.41 -2.21
CA LEU A 93 -5.30 13.28 -3.35
C LEU A 93 -4.38 14.45 -2.96
N ASP A 94 -4.62 15.10 -1.83
CA ASP A 94 -3.78 16.20 -1.34
C ASP A 94 -2.35 15.74 -1.06
N ILE A 95 -2.18 14.58 -0.44
CA ILE A 95 -0.88 13.94 -0.22
C ILE A 95 -0.19 13.65 -1.55
N ILE A 96 -0.89 13.02 -2.50
CA ILE A 96 -0.36 12.68 -3.83
C ILE A 96 0.11 13.94 -4.55
N LYS A 97 -0.71 14.99 -4.58
CA LYS A 97 -0.37 16.29 -5.20
C LYS A 97 0.85 16.92 -4.56
N ALA A 98 0.90 16.95 -3.23
CA ALA A 98 1.99 17.59 -2.50
C ALA A 98 3.33 16.84 -2.67
N LEU A 99 3.28 15.51 -2.78
CA LEU A 99 4.46 14.69 -3.06
C LEU A 99 4.91 14.82 -4.51
N TYR A 100 3.98 14.78 -5.46
CA TYR A 100 4.27 14.98 -6.88
C TYR A 100 4.94 16.33 -7.14
N ALA A 101 4.48 17.38 -6.45
CA ALA A 101 5.07 18.72 -6.54
C ALA A 101 6.54 18.78 -6.07
N ARG A 102 6.96 17.88 -5.16
CA ARG A 102 8.34 17.80 -4.65
C ARG A 102 9.20 16.85 -5.49
N GLU A 103 8.64 15.73 -5.92
CA GLU A 103 9.31 14.72 -6.74
C GLU A 103 8.32 14.12 -7.74
N PRO A 104 8.36 14.51 -9.03
CA PRO A 104 7.44 14.01 -10.04
C PRO A 104 7.60 12.50 -10.36
N ASN A 105 8.73 11.89 -10.00
CA ASN A 105 9.00 10.47 -10.27
C ASN A 105 8.34 9.51 -9.26
N ILE A 106 7.01 9.56 -9.21
CA ILE A 106 6.18 8.69 -8.37
C ILE A 106 5.30 7.76 -9.21
N SER A 107 4.73 6.75 -8.55
CA SER A 107 3.67 5.91 -9.09
C SER A 107 2.63 5.66 -8.00
N ILE A 108 1.36 5.57 -8.38
CA ILE A 108 0.22 5.42 -7.48
C ILE A 108 -0.24 3.97 -7.54
N GLY A 109 0.00 3.19 -6.50
CA GLY A 109 -0.61 1.88 -6.33
C GLY A 109 -2.07 2.04 -5.90
N MET A 110 -2.94 1.16 -6.41
CA MET A 110 -4.38 1.20 -6.19
C MET A 110 -4.93 -0.22 -5.97
N GLU A 111 -5.48 -0.47 -4.77
CA GLU A 111 -5.91 -1.80 -4.31
C GLU A 111 -7.12 -2.35 -5.08
N MET A 112 -8.07 -1.50 -5.44
CA MET A 112 -9.28 -1.86 -6.18
C MET A 112 -9.01 -2.51 -7.55
N PHE A 113 -7.83 -2.30 -8.13
CA PHE A 113 -7.46 -2.87 -9.42
C PHE A 113 -6.61 -4.13 -9.25
N GLN A 114 -6.89 -5.12 -10.08
CA GLN A 114 -6.17 -6.40 -10.08
C GLN A 114 -5.10 -6.43 -11.18
N GLN A 115 -3.94 -7.01 -10.86
CA GLN A 115 -2.74 -7.07 -11.71
C GLN A 115 -2.97 -7.54 -13.15
N PRO A 116 -3.84 -8.53 -13.46
CA PRO A 116 -4.08 -8.95 -14.86
C PRO A 116 -4.68 -7.87 -15.74
N PHE A 117 -5.31 -6.86 -15.13
CA PHE A 117 -5.99 -5.77 -15.82
C PHE A 117 -5.11 -4.51 -15.95
N GLN A 118 -3.82 -4.57 -15.57
CA GLN A 118 -2.87 -3.45 -15.62
C GLN A 118 -2.84 -2.74 -16.98
N LYS A 119 -2.95 -3.50 -18.08
CA LYS A 119 -2.94 -2.94 -19.45
C LYS A 119 -4.01 -1.87 -19.69
N TYR A 120 -5.16 -1.95 -19.01
CA TYR A 120 -6.23 -0.96 -19.18
C TYR A 120 -5.96 0.32 -18.39
N LEU A 121 -5.29 0.21 -17.24
CA LEU A 121 -4.78 1.37 -16.51
C LEU A 121 -3.68 2.06 -17.30
N ASP A 122 -2.75 1.29 -17.87
CA ASP A 122 -1.67 1.84 -18.68
C ASP A 122 -2.21 2.57 -19.92
N ALA A 123 -3.18 1.98 -20.62
CA ALA A 123 -3.85 2.60 -21.77
C ALA A 123 -4.63 3.87 -21.38
N PHE A 124 -5.29 3.87 -20.22
CA PHE A 124 -5.97 5.05 -19.69
C PHE A 124 -4.98 6.17 -19.39
N ILE A 125 -3.93 5.90 -18.60
CA ILE A 125 -2.89 6.88 -18.28
C ILE A 125 -2.19 7.35 -19.56
N GLY A 126 -1.97 6.47 -20.54
CA GLY A 126 -1.43 6.78 -21.86
C GLY A 126 -2.33 7.68 -22.72
N GLY A 127 -3.62 7.79 -22.41
CA GLY A 127 -4.62 8.53 -23.20
C GLY A 127 -5.14 7.76 -24.41
N GLU A 128 -4.86 6.45 -24.49
CA GLU A 128 -5.36 5.55 -25.52
C GLU A 128 -6.78 5.05 -25.22
N LEU A 129 -7.17 5.09 -23.95
CA LEU A 129 -8.45 4.63 -23.44
C LEU A 129 -9.11 5.74 -22.62
N ASP A 130 -10.42 5.93 -22.77
CA ASP A 130 -11.17 6.88 -21.96
C ASP A 130 -11.53 6.27 -20.59
N GLU A 131 -12.06 7.10 -19.68
CA GLU A 131 -12.45 6.67 -18.33
C GLU A 131 -13.44 5.49 -18.37
N ARG A 132 -14.43 5.56 -19.27
CA ARG A 132 -15.43 4.50 -19.42
C ARG A 132 -14.79 3.19 -19.87
N GLY A 133 -13.92 3.25 -20.87
CA GLY A 133 -13.19 2.10 -21.38
C GLY A 133 -12.30 1.47 -20.33
N MET A 134 -11.64 2.29 -19.50
CA MET A 134 -10.84 1.83 -18.37
C MET A 134 -11.68 1.06 -17.37
N LEU A 135 -12.82 1.62 -16.93
CA LEU A 135 -13.72 0.96 -15.96
C LEU A 135 -14.24 -0.39 -16.45
N ILE A 136 -14.63 -0.48 -17.73
CA ILE A 136 -15.06 -1.71 -18.37
C ILE A 136 -13.91 -2.70 -18.45
N GLY A 137 -12.74 -2.25 -18.94
CA GLY A 137 -11.57 -3.10 -19.11
C GLY A 137 -11.05 -3.69 -17.81
N THR A 138 -11.08 -2.92 -16.72
CA THR A 138 -10.68 -3.39 -15.39
C THR A 138 -11.77 -4.17 -14.65
N GLU A 139 -12.97 -4.29 -15.22
CA GLU A 139 -14.14 -4.90 -14.57
C GLU A 139 -14.43 -4.29 -13.19
N TYR A 140 -14.29 -2.96 -13.08
CA TYR A 140 -14.25 -2.26 -11.79
C TYR A 140 -15.48 -2.55 -10.91
N PHE A 141 -16.67 -2.49 -11.50
CA PHE A 141 -17.93 -2.67 -10.76
C PHE A 141 -18.17 -4.11 -10.32
N ASP A 142 -17.69 -5.09 -11.09
CA ASP A 142 -17.78 -6.51 -10.76
C ASP A 142 -16.78 -6.88 -9.65
N ARG A 143 -15.64 -6.19 -9.59
CA ARG A 143 -14.51 -6.54 -8.72
C ARG A 143 -14.41 -5.71 -7.44
N TRP A 144 -14.81 -4.45 -7.44
CA TRP A 144 -14.67 -3.55 -6.27
C TRP A 144 -16.01 -3.06 -5.72
N SER A 145 -17.02 -2.90 -6.57
CA SER A 145 -18.42 -2.58 -6.22
C SER A 145 -18.69 -1.28 -5.43
N PHE A 146 -17.66 -0.55 -5.00
CA PHE A 146 -17.79 0.81 -4.47
C PHE A 146 -18.06 1.83 -5.59
N ASP A 147 -18.59 3.00 -5.21
CA ASP A 147 -18.83 4.08 -6.15
C ASP A 147 -17.51 4.63 -6.70
N TYR A 148 -17.31 4.50 -8.01
CA TYR A 148 -16.10 4.97 -8.68
C TYR A 148 -15.83 6.48 -8.47
N ARG A 149 -16.87 7.29 -8.25
CA ARG A 149 -16.74 8.74 -8.01
C ARG A 149 -15.89 9.07 -6.78
N LEU A 150 -15.74 8.12 -5.86
CA LEU A 150 -14.87 8.24 -4.69
C LEU A 150 -13.39 8.32 -5.09
N TYR A 151 -12.99 7.57 -6.11
CA TYR A 151 -11.60 7.43 -6.56
C TYR A 151 -11.27 8.25 -7.80
N ARG A 152 -12.30 8.65 -8.56
CA ARG A 152 -12.18 9.41 -9.80
C ARG A 152 -11.22 10.61 -9.71
N PRO A 153 -11.24 11.46 -8.67
CA PRO A 153 -10.30 12.59 -8.59
C PRO A 153 -8.81 12.19 -8.58
N ILE A 154 -8.48 11.04 -7.99
CA ILE A 154 -7.11 10.51 -7.97
C ILE A 154 -6.71 10.04 -9.36
N LEU A 155 -7.60 9.31 -10.05
CA LEU A 155 -7.34 8.79 -11.38
C LEU A 155 -7.31 9.88 -12.46
N GLU A 156 -8.16 10.90 -12.35
CA GLU A 156 -8.10 12.09 -13.20
C GLU A 156 -6.75 12.80 -13.04
N PHE A 157 -6.33 13.07 -11.80
CA PHE A 157 -5.03 13.68 -11.55
C PHE A 157 -3.87 12.83 -12.11
N ALA A 158 -3.92 11.51 -11.91
CA ALA A 158 -2.92 10.60 -12.45
C ALA A 158 -2.88 10.63 -13.98
N HIS A 159 -4.04 10.63 -14.64
CA HIS A 159 -4.16 10.71 -16.08
C HIS A 159 -3.66 12.04 -16.66
N GLU A 160 -4.03 13.16 -16.03
CA GLU A 160 -3.59 14.51 -16.44
C GLU A 160 -2.08 14.68 -16.33
N GLN A 161 -1.48 14.19 -15.23
CA GLN A 161 -0.04 14.31 -14.95
C GLN A 161 0.79 13.14 -15.49
N LYS A 162 0.15 12.18 -16.18
CA LYS A 162 0.78 10.95 -16.69
C LYS A 162 1.53 10.17 -15.61
N ILE A 163 0.98 10.14 -14.40
CA ILE A 163 1.51 9.37 -13.27
C ILE A 163 1.10 7.90 -13.46
N PRO A 164 2.04 6.95 -13.45
CA PRO A 164 1.71 5.53 -13.56
C PRO A 164 0.81 5.08 -12.40
N VAL A 165 -0.29 4.41 -12.73
CA VAL A 165 -1.19 3.77 -11.77
C VAL A 165 -0.95 2.26 -11.80
N ILE A 166 -0.66 1.67 -10.65
CA ILE A 166 -0.27 0.27 -10.52
C ILE A 166 -1.38 -0.51 -9.81
N ALA A 167 -1.90 -1.54 -10.46
CA ALA A 167 -2.85 -2.47 -9.89
C ALA A 167 -2.16 -3.34 -8.83
N LEU A 168 -2.69 -3.36 -7.60
CA LEU A 168 -2.03 -4.05 -6.49
C LEU A 168 -2.60 -5.43 -6.20
N ASN A 169 -3.90 -5.64 -6.38
CA ASN A 169 -4.55 -6.89 -6.00
C ASN A 169 -4.25 -8.03 -6.99
N ILE A 170 -4.17 -9.24 -6.46
CA ILE A 170 -4.09 -10.46 -7.28
C ILE A 170 -5.48 -10.89 -7.75
N GLU A 171 -5.55 -11.81 -8.70
CA GLU A 171 -6.81 -12.41 -9.17
C GLU A 171 -7.64 -12.95 -8.00
N LYS A 172 -8.87 -12.46 -7.84
CA LYS A 172 -9.81 -12.96 -6.83
C LYS A 172 -10.09 -14.46 -7.01
N GLU A 173 -10.04 -14.94 -8.23
CA GLU A 173 -10.26 -16.32 -8.64
C GLU A 173 -9.25 -17.30 -8.00
N ILE A 174 -8.03 -16.84 -7.70
CA ILE A 174 -6.98 -17.65 -7.07
C ILE A 174 -7.16 -17.71 -5.53
N THR A 175 -7.71 -16.66 -4.91
CA THR A 175 -7.88 -16.58 -3.45
C THR A 175 -8.94 -17.52 -2.88
N SER A 176 -9.81 -18.11 -3.72
CA SER A 176 -10.83 -19.08 -3.28
C SER A 176 -10.29 -20.50 -3.03
N LYS A 177 -9.04 -20.79 -3.39
CA LYS A 177 -8.43 -22.13 -3.29
C LYS A 177 -7.45 -22.31 -2.14
N VAL A 178 -7.31 -21.32 -1.27
CA VAL A 178 -6.44 -21.40 -0.10
C VAL A 178 -7.28 -21.06 1.13
N GLY A 179 -8.09 -22.03 1.54
CA GLY A 179 -8.89 -22.02 2.76
C GLY A 179 -8.86 -23.41 3.39
#